data_AF-A0A958YEV3-F1
#
_entry.id   AF-A0A958YEV3-F1
#
_cell.length_a   1.000
_cell.length_b   1.000
_cell.length_c   1.000
_cell.angle_alpha   90.00
_cell.angle_beta   90.00
_cell.angle_gamma   90.00
#
_symmetry.space_group_name_H-M   'P 1'
#
loop_
_entity.id
_entity.type
_entity.pdbx_description
1 polymer ?
#
loop_
_entity_poly.entity_id
_entity_poly.type
_entity_poly.pdbx_seq_one_letter_code
_entity_poly.pdbx_strand_id
1 'polypeptide(L)'
;MNLFDFSLRLNGFPIGKAKRALEEMQGRSLNDFETYVEEQKKAIVNYHLQHNPFYKKLVGKVNVASWENIPVMTKRDLQLPLAQRLSEGFSVKNVYVNKTSGSSGDPFIFAKDTYCHALTWAVIQDRFGWYGLDFNLSLQARFYGIPLDKKGYYKERLKDAFSKRIRFSIFDLSDEALEKVLASFRKNNFEYLNGYTSSIVQFAKFLHRKNCVLKTLCPTLKCCVVTSEMLFEDDKALMEIQF
;
A
#
# COMPACT_ATOMS: atom_id res chain seq x y z
N MET A 1 1.11 -9.41 -21.40
CA MET A 1 -0.13 -9.84 -20.73
C MET A 1 -0.24 -9.10 -19.41
N ASN A 2 -1.35 -8.43 -19.14
CA ASN A 2 -1.53 -7.61 -17.92
C ASN A 2 -1.88 -8.50 -16.71
N LEU A 3 -0.90 -9.30 -16.30
CA LEU A 3 -1.05 -10.32 -15.26
C LEU A 3 -1.42 -9.74 -13.90
N PHE A 4 -0.90 -8.56 -13.56
CA PHE A 4 -1.22 -7.90 -12.30
C PHE A 4 -2.69 -7.49 -12.27
N ASP A 5 -3.15 -6.76 -13.29
CA ASP A 5 -4.55 -6.32 -13.41
C ASP A 5 -5.51 -7.50 -13.56
N PHE A 6 -5.09 -8.58 -14.22
CA PHE A 6 -5.84 -9.83 -14.26
C PHE A 6 -6.01 -10.43 -12.85
N SER A 7 -4.95 -10.47 -12.06
CA SER A 7 -5.01 -10.97 -10.69
C SER A 7 -5.99 -10.18 -9.82
N LEU A 8 -6.06 -8.85 -9.97
CA LEU A 8 -7.02 -8.01 -9.24
C LEU A 8 -8.46 -8.37 -9.61
N ARG A 9 -8.76 -8.51 -10.90
CA ARG A 9 -10.09 -8.89 -11.40
C ARG A 9 -10.51 -10.28 -10.93
N LEU A 10 -9.59 -11.25 -10.94
CA LEU A 10 -9.86 -12.61 -10.45
C LEU A 10 -10.23 -12.64 -8.96
N ASN A 11 -9.70 -11.70 -8.18
CA ASN A 11 -10.04 -11.53 -6.76
C ASN A 11 -11.32 -10.67 -6.53
N GLY A 12 -12.07 -10.35 -7.60
CA GLY A 12 -13.31 -9.58 -7.51
C GLY A 12 -13.10 -8.08 -7.30
N PHE A 13 -11.90 -7.55 -7.55
CA PHE A 13 -11.62 -6.12 -7.45
C PHE A 13 -11.92 -5.43 -8.80
N PRO A 14 -12.91 -4.51 -8.86
CA PRO A 14 -13.33 -3.86 -10.10
C PRO A 14 -12.34 -2.75 -10.53
N ILE A 15 -11.09 -3.11 -10.84
CA ILE A 15 -9.99 -2.17 -11.09
C ILE A 15 -10.27 -1.19 -12.24
N GLY A 16 -10.96 -1.62 -13.30
CA GLY A 16 -11.33 -0.73 -14.41
C GLY A 16 -12.33 0.35 -14.01
N LYS A 17 -13.29 0.02 -13.12
CA LYS A 17 -14.22 1.03 -12.56
C LYS A 17 -13.46 2.01 -11.67
N ALA A 18 -12.53 1.51 -10.86
CA ALA A 18 -11.73 2.33 -9.96
C ALA A 18 -10.79 3.30 -10.71
N LYS A 19 -10.15 2.87 -11.80
CA LYS A 19 -9.32 3.74 -12.65
C LYS A 19 -10.14 4.89 -13.25
N ARG A 20 -11.31 4.61 -13.84
CA ARG A 20 -12.20 5.66 -14.37
C ARG A 20 -12.65 6.65 -13.29
N ALA A 21 -13.04 6.15 -12.12
CA ALA A 21 -13.43 7.03 -11.02
C ALA A 21 -12.28 7.93 -10.56
N LEU A 22 -11.04 7.43 -10.55
CA LEU A 22 -9.86 8.23 -10.24
C LEU A 22 -9.61 9.30 -11.31
N GLU A 23 -9.67 8.94 -12.59
CA GLU A 23 -9.53 9.86 -13.72
C GLU A 23 -10.60 10.98 -13.68
N GLU A 24 -11.86 10.62 -13.42
CA GLU A 24 -12.96 11.57 -13.25
C GLU A 24 -12.71 12.54 -12.07
N MET A 25 -12.16 12.06 -10.96
CA MET A 25 -11.82 12.93 -9.82
C MET A 25 -10.66 13.87 -10.14
N GLN A 26 -9.65 13.38 -10.85
CA GLN A 26 -8.46 14.16 -11.22
C GLN A 26 -8.73 15.20 -12.31
N GLY A 27 -9.72 14.95 -13.16
CA GLY A 27 -10.13 15.87 -14.23
C GLY A 27 -10.97 17.06 -13.76
N ARG A 28 -11.32 17.16 -12.47
CA ARG A 28 -12.14 18.26 -11.92
C ARG A 28 -11.35 19.56 -11.84
N SER A 29 -12.04 20.68 -12.03
CA SER A 29 -11.49 21.99 -11.65
C SER A 29 -11.33 22.09 -10.13
N LEU A 30 -10.54 23.05 -9.64
CA LEU A 30 -10.36 23.26 -8.20
C LEU A 30 -11.70 23.51 -7.49
N ASN A 31 -12.55 24.38 -8.04
CA ASN A 31 -13.88 24.66 -7.48
C ASN A 31 -14.79 23.42 -7.47
N ASP A 32 -14.78 22.63 -8.56
CA ASP A 32 -15.58 21.41 -8.64
C ASP A 32 -15.07 20.33 -7.68
N PHE A 33 -13.76 20.30 -7.42
CA PHE A 33 -13.14 19.38 -6.48
C PHE A 33 -13.49 19.74 -5.04
N GLU A 34 -13.43 21.02 -4.66
CA GLU A 34 -13.85 21.48 -3.33
C GLU A 34 -15.33 21.17 -3.07
N THR A 35 -16.19 21.47 -4.05
CA THR A 35 -17.62 21.13 -3.99
C THR A 35 -17.83 19.63 -3.83
N TYR A 36 -17.13 18.82 -4.63
CA TYR A 36 -17.16 17.37 -4.54
C TYR A 36 -16.73 16.85 -3.15
N VAL A 37 -15.68 17.42 -2.56
CA VAL A 37 -15.22 17.05 -1.21
C VAL A 37 -16.31 17.31 -0.17
N GLU A 38 -16.97 18.47 -0.22
CA GLU A 38 -18.07 18.80 0.71
C GLU A 38 -19.29 17.89 0.53
N GLU A 39 -19.62 17.52 -0.71
CA GLU A 39 -20.67 16.54 -0.98
C GLU A 39 -20.32 15.15 -0.44
N GLN A 40 -19.08 14.68 -0.66
CA GLN A 40 -18.62 13.38 -0.16
C GLN A 40 -18.60 13.34 1.37
N LYS A 41 -18.16 14.41 2.04
CA LYS A 41 -18.22 14.54 3.50
C LYS A 41 -19.63 14.29 4.02
N LYS A 42 -20.62 15.01 3.48
CA LYS A 42 -22.04 14.87 3.86
C LYS A 42 -22.56 13.47 3.57
N ALA A 43 -22.26 12.93 2.39
CA ALA A 43 -22.70 11.60 1.99
C ALA A 43 -22.17 10.50 2.92
N ILE A 44 -20.88 10.54 3.28
CA ILE A 44 -20.23 9.56 4.16
C ILE A 44 -20.85 9.60 5.57
N VAL A 45 -21.02 10.80 6.13
CA VAL A 45 -21.59 10.96 7.47
C VAL A 45 -23.04 10.48 7.50
N ASN A 46 -23.86 10.91 6.53
CA ASN A 46 -25.26 10.51 6.43
C ASN A 46 -25.40 8.98 6.30
N TYR A 47 -24.58 8.36 5.46
CA TYR A 47 -24.57 6.91 5.28
C TYR A 47 -24.27 6.19 6.61
N HIS A 48 -23.24 6.59 7.33
CA HIS A 48 -22.89 5.94 8.59
C HIS A 48 -23.89 6.22 9.72
N LEU A 49 -24.52 7.39 9.77
CA LEU A 49 -25.58 7.66 10.75
C LEU A 49 -26.84 6.82 10.50
N GLN A 50 -27.13 6.53 9.23
CA GLN A 50 -28.26 5.69 8.83
C GLN A 50 -27.98 4.20 9.03
N HIS A 51 -26.78 3.73 8.67
CA HIS A 51 -26.49 2.31 8.50
C HIS A 51 -25.45 1.74 9.45
N ASN A 52 -24.77 2.55 10.27
CA ASN A 52 -23.74 2.05 11.19
C ASN A 52 -24.14 2.30 12.65
N PRO A 53 -24.71 1.29 13.35
CA PRO A 53 -25.15 1.46 14.73
C PRO A 53 -24.04 1.91 15.69
N PHE A 54 -22.81 1.43 15.48
CA PHE A 54 -21.65 1.86 16.27
C PHE A 54 -21.35 3.35 16.06
N TYR A 55 -21.25 3.80 14.81
CA TYR A 55 -20.95 5.20 14.50
C TYR A 55 -22.08 6.12 14.96
N LYS A 56 -23.34 5.73 14.75
CA LYS A 56 -24.52 6.46 15.25
C LYS A 56 -24.47 6.65 16.76
N LYS A 57 -24.08 5.61 17.51
CA LYS A 57 -23.91 5.70 18.97
C LYS A 57 -22.75 6.63 19.35
N LEU A 58 -21.63 6.58 18.61
CA LEU A 58 -20.47 7.44 18.83
C LEU A 58 -20.79 8.91 18.60
N VAL A 59 -21.55 9.24 17.54
CA VAL A 59 -21.99 10.61 17.26
C VAL A 59 -23.05 11.11 18.25
N GLY A 60 -23.96 10.24 18.69
CA GLY A 60 -24.97 10.61 19.68
C GLY A 60 -25.97 11.65 19.17
N LYS A 61 -26.20 12.71 19.95
CA LYS A 61 -27.19 13.78 19.65
C LYS A 61 -26.55 15.06 19.08
N VAL A 62 -25.34 14.96 18.55
CA VAL A 62 -24.61 16.10 18.01
C VAL A 62 -25.27 16.64 16.73
N ASN A 63 -25.24 17.96 16.53
CA ASN A 63 -25.67 18.58 15.28
C ASN A 63 -24.61 18.34 14.19
N VAL A 64 -24.90 17.40 13.29
CA VAL A 64 -24.01 17.00 12.18
C VAL A 64 -24.10 17.89 10.94
N ALA A 65 -24.89 18.97 10.99
CA ALA A 65 -24.94 19.94 9.89
C ALA A 65 -23.62 20.72 9.74
N SER A 66 -22.89 20.90 10.84
CA SER A 66 -21.53 21.47 10.84
C SER A 66 -20.52 20.33 11.01
N TRP A 67 -19.54 20.26 10.10
CA TRP A 67 -18.53 19.20 10.09
C TRP A 67 -17.68 19.19 11.36
N GLU A 68 -17.42 20.37 11.91
CA GLU A 68 -16.59 20.61 13.08
C GLU A 68 -17.20 20.04 14.37
N ASN A 69 -18.51 19.83 14.38
CA ASN A 69 -19.19 19.24 15.52
C ASN A 69 -19.02 17.72 15.56
N ILE A 70 -18.68 17.07 14.44
CA ILE A 70 -18.60 15.62 14.34
C ILE A 70 -17.45 15.14 15.23
N PRO A 71 -17.70 14.21 16.17
CA PRO A 71 -16.67 13.77 17.10
C PRO A 71 -15.52 13.07 16.38
N VAL A 72 -14.29 13.39 16.80
CA VAL A 72 -13.09 12.72 16.32
C VAL A 72 -13.06 11.30 16.88
N MET A 73 -13.01 10.32 15.98
CA MET A 73 -12.87 8.92 16.35
C MET A 73 -11.41 8.58 16.64
N THR A 74 -11.17 7.91 17.77
CA THR A 74 -9.85 7.46 18.21
C THR A 74 -9.66 5.96 17.92
N LYS A 75 -8.41 5.50 17.99
CA LYS A 75 -8.12 4.05 17.92
C LYS A 75 -8.84 3.26 19.01
N ARG A 76 -9.05 3.87 20.19
CA ARG A 76 -9.71 3.23 21.34
C ARG A 76 -11.19 2.96 21.06
N ASP A 77 -11.87 3.88 20.39
CA ASP A 77 -13.29 3.68 20.01
C ASP A 77 -13.47 2.45 19.12
N LEU A 78 -12.42 2.11 18.35
CA LEU A 78 -12.41 1.00 17.43
C LEU A 78 -11.89 -0.32 18.04
N GLN A 79 -11.53 -0.35 19.34
CA GLN A 79 -11.13 -1.55 20.08
C GLN A 79 -12.33 -2.43 20.45
N LEU A 80 -13.15 -2.76 19.45
CA LEU A 80 -14.31 -3.65 19.54
C LEU A 80 -14.25 -4.68 18.41
N PRO A 81 -14.92 -5.84 18.56
CA PRO A 81 -14.98 -6.86 17.51
C PRO A 81 -15.39 -6.27 16.16
N LEU A 82 -14.71 -6.65 15.08
CA LEU A 82 -14.95 -6.06 13.75
C LEU A 82 -16.43 -6.11 13.36
N ALA A 83 -17.11 -7.23 13.64
CA ALA A 83 -18.53 -7.41 13.33
C ALA A 83 -19.44 -6.31 13.94
N GLN A 84 -19.07 -5.74 15.08
CA GLN A 84 -19.84 -4.67 15.74
C GLN A 84 -19.60 -3.28 15.12
N ARG A 85 -18.60 -3.15 14.25
CA ARG A 85 -18.20 -1.88 13.61
C ARG A 85 -18.66 -1.78 12.16
N LEU A 86 -19.16 -2.87 11.58
CA LEU A 86 -19.62 -2.92 10.20
C LEU A 86 -20.99 -2.23 10.06
N SER A 87 -21.20 -1.59 8.91
CA SER A 87 -22.52 -1.04 8.56
C SER A 87 -23.46 -2.15 8.13
N GLU A 88 -24.76 -1.91 8.19
CA GLU A 88 -25.82 -2.81 7.71
C GLU A 88 -25.54 -3.28 6.28
N GLY A 89 -25.82 -4.56 6.00
CA GLY A 89 -25.49 -5.21 4.73
C GLY A 89 -24.05 -5.74 4.62
N PHE A 90 -23.15 -5.34 5.52
CA PHE A 90 -21.79 -5.88 5.60
C PHE A 90 -21.61 -6.90 6.71
N SER A 91 -20.80 -7.91 6.43
CA SER A 91 -20.39 -8.94 7.38
C SER A 91 -18.93 -9.30 7.13
N VAL A 92 -18.29 -9.98 8.09
CA VAL A 92 -16.91 -10.48 7.91
C VAL A 92 -16.74 -11.43 6.72
N LYS A 93 -17.84 -11.95 6.14
CA LYS A 93 -17.83 -12.85 4.99
C LYS A 93 -17.83 -12.13 3.63
N ASN A 94 -18.29 -10.88 3.57
CA ASN A 94 -18.44 -10.13 2.32
C ASN A 94 -17.58 -8.85 2.26
N VAL A 95 -16.63 -8.70 3.18
CA VAL A 95 -15.65 -7.60 3.21
C VAL A 95 -14.23 -8.13 3.11
N TYR A 96 -13.34 -7.30 2.61
CA TYR A 96 -11.91 -7.55 2.66
C TYR A 96 -11.37 -7.13 4.03
N VAL A 97 -11.07 -8.12 4.89
CA VAL A 97 -10.49 -7.90 6.21
C VAL A 97 -8.98 -7.73 6.12
N ASN A 98 -8.46 -6.68 6.74
CA ASN A 98 -7.03 -6.42 6.83
C ASN A 98 -6.66 -6.00 8.26
N LYS A 99 -5.36 -5.97 8.55
CA LYS A 99 -4.84 -5.59 9.86
C LYS A 99 -3.60 -4.73 9.73
N THR A 100 -3.41 -3.80 10.66
CA THR A 100 -2.14 -3.08 10.79
C THR A 100 -1.09 -3.99 11.43
N SER A 101 0.20 -3.68 11.21
CA SER A 101 1.32 -4.39 11.85
C SER A 101 1.39 -4.15 13.36
N GLY A 102 0.92 -2.99 13.83
CA GLY A 102 0.77 -2.65 15.24
C GLY A 102 2.09 -2.37 15.95
N SER A 103 2.52 -1.11 16.05
CA SER A 103 3.69 -0.70 16.85
C SER A 103 3.54 -1.00 18.35
N SER A 104 2.29 -1.09 18.85
CA SER A 104 1.96 -1.34 20.25
C SER A 104 1.67 -2.82 20.56
N GLY A 105 1.97 -3.76 19.65
CA GLY A 105 1.67 -5.18 19.83
C GLY A 105 0.22 -5.60 19.55
N ASP A 106 -0.71 -4.65 19.45
CA ASP A 106 -2.12 -4.88 19.12
C ASP A 106 -2.47 -4.44 17.69
N PRO A 107 -2.60 -5.38 16.74
CA PRO A 107 -3.04 -5.11 15.37
C PRO A 107 -4.43 -4.48 15.34
N PHE A 108 -4.56 -3.37 14.62
CA PHE A 108 -5.87 -2.81 14.33
C PHE A 108 -6.48 -3.54 13.14
N ILE A 109 -7.55 -4.30 13.38
CA ILE A 109 -8.28 -5.03 12.34
C ILE A 109 -9.34 -4.11 11.73
N PHE A 110 -9.42 -4.03 10.41
CA PHE A 110 -10.38 -3.21 9.69
C PHE A 110 -10.90 -3.91 8.44
N ALA A 111 -12.01 -3.40 7.90
CA ALA A 111 -12.63 -3.90 6.68
C ALA A 111 -12.55 -2.86 5.57
N LYS A 112 -12.46 -3.35 4.34
CA LYS A 112 -12.68 -2.58 3.11
C LYS A 112 -13.68 -3.33 2.25
N ASP A 113 -14.56 -2.63 1.55
CA ASP A 113 -15.23 -3.25 0.41
C ASP A 113 -14.23 -3.46 -0.76
N THR A 114 -14.63 -4.25 -1.74
CA THR A 114 -13.76 -4.60 -2.88
C THR A 114 -13.49 -3.41 -3.80
N TYR A 115 -14.40 -2.43 -3.88
CA TYR A 115 -14.23 -1.23 -4.68
C TYR A 115 -13.23 -0.26 -4.04
N CYS A 116 -13.30 -0.05 -2.72
CA CYS A 116 -12.32 0.69 -1.94
C CYS A 116 -10.91 0.09 -2.10
N HIS A 117 -10.80 -1.24 -2.09
CA HIS A 117 -9.53 -1.90 -2.36
C HIS A 117 -9.04 -1.67 -3.81
N ALA A 118 -9.94 -1.71 -4.79
CA ALA A 118 -9.62 -1.41 -6.18
C ALA A 118 -9.17 0.05 -6.38
N LEU A 119 -9.83 1.02 -5.73
CA LEU A 119 -9.43 2.43 -5.72
C LEU A 119 -8.03 2.63 -5.13
N THR A 120 -7.71 1.91 -4.05
CA THR A 120 -6.36 1.92 -3.46
C THR A 120 -5.32 1.51 -4.52
N TRP A 121 -5.58 0.44 -5.27
CA TRP A 121 -4.67 -0.01 -6.34
C TRP A 121 -4.62 0.94 -7.53
N ALA A 122 -5.73 1.54 -7.93
CA ALA A 122 -5.77 2.53 -8.99
C ALA A 122 -4.85 3.72 -8.65
N VAL A 123 -4.96 4.25 -7.42
CA VAL A 123 -4.10 5.35 -6.93
C VAL A 123 -2.63 4.93 -6.88
N ILE A 124 -2.33 3.71 -6.39
CA ILE A 124 -0.94 3.21 -6.35
C ILE A 124 -0.35 3.13 -7.76
N GLN A 125 -1.09 2.54 -8.71
CA GLN A 125 -0.62 2.42 -10.09
C GLN A 125 -0.39 3.80 -10.74
N ASP A 126 -1.30 4.75 -10.52
CA ASP A 126 -1.20 6.12 -11.02
C ASP A 126 0.03 6.86 -10.43
N ARG A 127 0.23 6.79 -9.11
CA ARG A 127 1.39 7.43 -8.43
C ARG A 127 2.72 6.81 -8.83
N PHE A 128 2.77 5.49 -9.02
CA PHE A 128 3.98 4.83 -9.52
C PHE A 128 4.19 5.12 -11.02
N GLY A 129 3.10 5.29 -11.78
CA GLY A 129 3.11 5.67 -13.18
C GLY A 129 3.78 7.02 -13.44
N TRP A 130 3.73 7.96 -12.49
CA TRP A 130 4.48 9.23 -12.54
C TRP A 130 5.99 9.03 -12.72
N TYR A 131 6.52 7.88 -12.28
CA TYR A 131 7.94 7.52 -12.39
C TYR A 131 8.20 6.54 -13.55
N GLY A 132 7.24 6.39 -14.47
CA GLY A 132 7.33 5.49 -15.62
C GLY A 132 7.38 4.01 -15.23
N LEU A 133 6.71 3.65 -14.12
CA LEU A 133 6.58 2.27 -13.65
C LEU A 133 5.20 1.68 -14.01
N ASP A 134 5.20 0.46 -14.54
CA ASP A 134 3.99 -0.32 -14.81
C ASP A 134 4.07 -1.66 -14.08
N PHE A 135 3.09 -1.96 -13.24
CA PHE A 135 3.07 -3.18 -12.40
C PHE A 135 2.94 -4.47 -13.21
N ASN A 136 2.55 -4.38 -14.50
CA ASN A 136 2.50 -5.50 -15.42
C ASN A 136 3.82 -5.72 -16.17
N LEU A 137 4.71 -4.73 -16.21
CA LEU A 137 5.90 -4.73 -17.07
C LEU A 137 7.20 -4.54 -16.26
N SER A 138 7.24 -3.49 -15.43
CA SER A 138 8.40 -3.08 -14.67
C SER A 138 8.78 -4.12 -13.62
N LEU A 139 10.00 -4.65 -13.73
CA LEU A 139 10.50 -5.65 -12.79
C LEU A 139 10.87 -5.01 -11.46
N GLN A 140 10.20 -5.42 -10.38
CA GLN A 140 10.43 -4.91 -9.03
C GLN A 140 11.45 -5.76 -8.25
N ALA A 141 12.42 -5.11 -7.62
CA ALA A 141 13.20 -5.65 -6.51
C ALA A 141 12.46 -5.39 -5.18
N ARG A 142 11.82 -6.42 -4.62
CA ARG A 142 10.92 -6.28 -3.47
C ARG A 142 11.60 -6.66 -2.15
N PHE A 143 11.82 -5.70 -1.25
CA PHE A 143 12.42 -5.91 0.07
C PHE A 143 11.32 -6.02 1.14
N TYR A 144 10.78 -7.22 1.32
CA TYR A 144 9.69 -7.50 2.25
C TYR A 144 9.87 -8.86 2.92
N GLY A 145 9.26 -9.04 4.09
CA GLY A 145 9.11 -10.35 4.70
C GLY A 145 8.30 -11.32 3.82
N ILE A 146 8.47 -12.61 4.07
CA ILE A 146 7.71 -13.69 3.43
C ILE A 146 7.33 -14.73 4.48
N PRO A 147 6.12 -15.31 4.47
CA PRO A 147 5.77 -16.34 5.45
C PRO A 147 6.76 -17.51 5.41
N LEU A 148 7.10 -18.06 6.58
CA LEU A 148 8.00 -19.21 6.70
C LEU A 148 7.27 -20.55 6.53
N ASP A 149 5.94 -20.55 6.67
CA ASP A 149 5.14 -21.73 6.40
C ASP A 149 5.05 -22.00 4.89
N LYS A 150 5.05 -23.28 4.49
CA LYS A 150 5.10 -23.68 3.07
C LYS A 150 3.95 -23.05 2.26
N LYS A 151 2.72 -23.10 2.78
CA LYS A 151 1.53 -22.64 2.05
C LYS A 151 1.57 -21.13 1.82
N GLY A 152 1.87 -20.36 2.86
CA GLY A 152 2.03 -18.91 2.80
C GLY A 152 3.20 -18.49 1.91
N TYR A 153 4.34 -19.17 2.01
CA TYR A 153 5.52 -18.92 1.20
C TYR A 153 5.23 -19.03 -0.30
N TYR A 154 4.72 -20.18 -0.75
CA TYR A 154 4.45 -20.40 -2.17
C TYR A 154 3.30 -19.53 -2.69
N LYS A 155 2.30 -19.22 -1.83
CA LYS A 155 1.25 -18.26 -2.17
C LYS A 155 1.82 -16.88 -2.48
N GLU A 156 2.78 -16.39 -1.67
CA GLU A 156 3.44 -15.10 -1.94
C GLU A 156 4.35 -15.15 -3.16
N ARG A 157 5.07 -16.26 -3.40
CA ARG A 157 5.86 -16.44 -4.63
C ARG A 157 5.01 -16.43 -5.89
N LEU A 158 3.81 -17.01 -5.85
CA LEU A 158 2.87 -16.96 -6.96
C LEU A 158 2.46 -15.50 -7.25
N LYS A 159 2.06 -14.75 -6.20
CA LYS A 159 1.75 -13.32 -6.35
C LYS A 159 2.92 -12.52 -6.90
N ASP A 160 4.14 -12.86 -6.48
CA ASP A 160 5.36 -12.22 -6.96
C ASP A 160 5.53 -12.41 -8.48
N ALA A 161 5.27 -13.62 -9.00
CA ALA A 161 5.27 -13.87 -10.44
C ALA A 161 4.20 -13.06 -11.19
N PHE A 162 2.96 -13.02 -10.69
CA PHE A 162 1.87 -12.24 -11.31
C PHE A 162 2.10 -10.73 -11.29
N SER A 163 2.93 -10.25 -10.36
CA SER A 163 3.19 -8.81 -10.15
C SER A 163 4.59 -8.39 -10.62
N LYS A 164 5.23 -9.16 -11.52
CA LYS A 164 6.57 -8.87 -12.08
C LYS A 164 7.58 -8.45 -11.00
N ARG A 165 7.69 -9.23 -9.93
CA ARG A 165 8.58 -8.88 -8.80
C ARG A 165 9.41 -10.05 -8.32
N ILE A 166 10.65 -9.77 -7.93
CA ILE A 166 11.53 -10.70 -7.23
C ILE A 166 11.65 -10.22 -5.80
N ARG A 167 11.22 -11.05 -4.85
CA ARG A 167 11.26 -10.73 -3.42
C ARG A 167 12.53 -11.23 -2.76
N PHE A 168 13.18 -10.32 -2.05
CA PHE A 168 14.28 -10.56 -1.13
C PHE A 168 13.74 -10.54 0.30
N SER A 169 13.98 -11.61 1.04
CA SER A 169 13.59 -11.70 2.44
C SER A 169 14.41 -10.72 3.27
N ILE A 170 13.75 -9.95 4.12
CA ILE A 170 14.39 -8.96 5.00
C ILE A 170 14.72 -9.51 6.40
N PHE A 171 14.47 -10.80 6.63
CA PHE A 171 14.79 -11.45 7.91
C PHE A 171 16.29 -11.71 8.08
N ASP A 172 17.05 -11.72 6.99
CA ASP A 172 18.50 -11.87 6.97
C ASP A 172 19.07 -10.75 6.09
N LEU A 173 19.72 -9.78 6.75
CA LEU A 173 20.39 -8.64 6.12
C LEU A 173 21.92 -8.71 6.36
N SER A 174 22.45 -9.90 6.58
CA SER A 174 23.90 -10.15 6.63
C SER A 174 24.57 -9.78 5.31
N ASP A 175 25.88 -9.51 5.35
CA ASP A 175 26.64 -9.21 4.15
C ASP A 175 26.57 -10.35 3.11
N GLU A 176 26.51 -11.61 3.56
CA GLU A 176 26.33 -12.78 2.69
C GLU A 176 24.95 -12.79 1.99
N ALA A 177 23.89 -12.38 2.70
CA ALA A 177 22.56 -12.26 2.12
C ALA A 177 22.49 -11.08 1.13
N LEU A 178 23.06 -9.93 1.50
CA LEU A 178 23.07 -8.73 0.66
C LEU A 178 23.95 -8.91 -0.59
N GLU A 179 25.01 -9.71 -0.53
CA GLU A 179 25.80 -10.07 -1.72
C GLU A 179 24.95 -10.89 -2.72
N LYS A 180 24.06 -11.77 -2.24
CA LYS A 180 23.11 -12.49 -3.11
C LYS A 180 22.09 -11.55 -3.73
N VAL A 181 21.63 -10.54 -2.99
CA VAL A 181 20.76 -9.48 -3.53
C VAL A 181 21.50 -8.74 -4.64
N LEU A 182 22.72 -8.27 -4.39
CA LEU A 182 23.54 -7.56 -5.38
C LEU A 182 23.81 -8.42 -6.63
N ALA A 183 24.10 -9.71 -6.45
CA ALA A 183 24.25 -10.65 -7.56
C ALA A 183 22.96 -10.81 -8.39
N SER A 184 21.79 -10.66 -7.77
CA SER A 184 20.51 -10.66 -8.50
C SER A 184 20.35 -9.42 -9.38
N PHE A 185 20.78 -8.25 -8.92
CA PHE A 185 20.76 -7.00 -9.72
C PHE A 185 21.65 -7.07 -10.96
N ARG A 186 22.75 -7.84 -10.91
CA ARG A 186 23.61 -8.08 -12.08
C ARG A 186 22.97 -8.98 -13.14
N LYS A 187 21.99 -9.81 -12.74
CA LYS A 187 21.35 -10.81 -13.60
C LYS A 187 19.98 -10.38 -14.13
N ASN A 188 19.37 -9.40 -13.49
CA ASN A 188 18.00 -9.00 -13.75
C ASN A 188 17.92 -7.49 -14.00
N ASN A 189 17.12 -7.11 -14.99
CA ASN A 189 16.85 -5.72 -15.33
C ASN A 189 15.75 -5.16 -14.42
N PHE A 190 16.08 -4.94 -13.15
CA PHE A 190 15.16 -4.28 -12.23
C PHE A 190 14.93 -2.83 -12.66
N GLU A 191 13.67 -2.39 -12.60
CA GLU A 191 13.30 -1.01 -12.88
C GLU A 191 13.11 -0.20 -11.59
N TYR A 192 12.80 -0.85 -10.47
CA TYR A 192 12.67 -0.16 -9.20
C TYR A 192 12.87 -1.06 -7.99
N LEU A 193 13.31 -0.44 -6.90
CA LEU A 193 13.29 -1.03 -5.56
C LEU A 193 11.98 -0.62 -4.88
N ASN A 194 11.37 -1.54 -4.14
CA ASN A 194 10.34 -1.15 -3.18
C ASN A 194 10.30 -2.08 -1.96
N GLY A 195 10.19 -1.48 -0.78
CA GLY A 195 10.42 -2.18 0.48
C GLY A 195 10.36 -1.31 1.72
N TYR A 196 10.60 -1.94 2.86
CA TYR A 196 10.74 -1.23 4.13
C TYR A 196 11.99 -0.37 4.12
N THR A 197 11.85 0.87 4.62
CA THR A 197 12.92 1.88 4.63
C THR A 197 14.17 1.31 5.28
N SER A 198 14.02 0.70 6.45
CA SER A 198 15.12 0.09 7.21
C SER A 198 15.92 -0.92 6.39
N SER A 199 15.24 -1.80 5.66
CA SER A 199 15.87 -2.88 4.87
C SER A 199 16.61 -2.34 3.64
N ILE A 200 16.02 -1.35 2.97
CA ILE A 200 16.61 -0.70 1.79
C ILE A 200 17.84 0.13 2.20
N VAL A 201 17.76 0.85 3.31
CA VAL A 201 18.89 1.61 3.87
C VAL A 201 20.06 0.68 4.22
N GLN A 202 19.78 -0.49 4.82
CA GLN A 202 20.85 -1.47 5.10
C GLN A 202 21.54 -1.96 3.82
N PHE A 203 20.78 -2.14 2.74
CA PHE A 203 21.38 -2.47 1.45
C PHE A 203 22.23 -1.32 0.89
N ALA A 204 21.78 -0.06 1.01
CA ALA A 204 22.59 1.11 0.63
C ALA A 204 23.89 1.19 1.44
N LYS A 205 23.84 0.94 2.76
CA LYS A 205 25.04 0.91 3.63
C LYS A 205 26.01 -0.19 3.22
N PHE A 206 25.51 -1.36 2.85
CA PHE A 206 26.33 -2.45 2.31
C PHE A 206 27.00 -2.06 0.98
N LEU A 207 26.25 -1.47 0.05
CA LEU A 207 26.77 -0.98 -1.23
C LEU A 207 27.87 0.07 -1.04
N HIS A 208 27.66 0.99 -0.09
CA HIS A 208 28.65 2.00 0.27
C HIS A 208 29.95 1.38 0.78
N ARG A 209 29.89 0.40 1.69
CA ARG A 209 31.07 -0.35 2.16
C ARG A 209 31.80 -1.08 1.03
N LYS A 210 31.07 -1.50 0.00
CA LYS A 210 31.60 -2.15 -1.21
C LYS A 210 32.08 -1.17 -2.29
N ASN A 211 31.96 0.14 -2.06
CA ASN A 211 32.20 1.19 -3.05
C ASN A 211 31.46 0.93 -4.38
N CYS A 212 30.19 0.54 -4.30
CA CYS A 212 29.40 0.07 -5.44
C CYS A 212 28.13 0.89 -5.61
N VAL A 213 27.98 1.57 -6.75
CA VAL A 213 26.75 2.27 -7.12
C VAL A 213 25.86 1.32 -7.92
N LEU A 214 24.64 1.06 -7.44
CA LEU A 214 23.74 0.04 -7.98
C LEU A 214 23.36 0.30 -9.44
N LYS A 215 23.10 1.57 -9.82
CA LYS A 215 22.79 1.96 -11.20
C LYS A 215 23.84 1.56 -12.22
N THR A 216 25.12 1.47 -11.81
CA THR A 216 26.20 1.06 -12.70
C THR A 216 26.08 -0.43 -13.07
N LEU A 217 25.54 -1.25 -12.17
CA LEU A 217 25.29 -2.67 -12.37
C LEU A 217 23.90 -2.97 -12.94
N CYS A 218 22.93 -2.11 -12.69
CA CYS A 218 21.55 -2.24 -13.17
C CYS A 218 21.07 -0.90 -13.78
N PRO A 219 21.49 -0.56 -15.02
CA PRO A 219 21.19 0.73 -15.65
C PRO A 219 19.69 0.98 -15.90
N THR A 220 18.87 -0.08 -15.86
CA THR A 220 17.42 0.01 -16.00
C THR A 220 16.72 0.59 -14.78
N LEU A 221 17.44 0.78 -13.67
CA LEU A 221 16.86 1.27 -12.42
C LEU A 221 16.42 2.73 -12.55
N LYS A 222 15.12 2.97 -12.33
CA LYS A 222 14.46 4.27 -12.46
C LYS A 222 14.26 4.95 -11.10
N CYS A 223 13.81 4.21 -10.09
CA CYS A 223 13.51 4.79 -8.78
C CYS A 223 13.60 3.78 -7.62
N CYS A 224 13.59 4.31 -6.40
CA CYS A 224 13.52 3.55 -5.16
C CYS A 224 12.34 4.07 -4.32
N VAL A 225 11.39 3.20 -3.98
CA VAL A 225 10.18 3.55 -3.24
C VAL A 225 10.16 2.85 -1.89
N VAL A 226 10.46 3.60 -0.82
CA VAL A 226 10.44 3.09 0.56
C VAL A 226 9.08 3.30 1.24
N THR A 227 8.81 2.55 2.30
CA THR A 227 7.56 2.62 3.08
C THR A 227 7.79 2.09 4.51
N SER A 228 6.76 2.18 5.34
CA SER A 228 6.64 1.62 6.70
C SER A 228 7.35 2.41 7.79
N GLU A 229 8.58 2.85 7.57
CA GLU A 229 9.33 3.66 8.52
C GLU A 229 9.69 5.04 7.93
N MET A 230 9.96 6.01 8.82
CA MET A 230 10.44 7.33 8.44
C MET A 230 11.79 7.20 7.72
N LEU A 231 11.94 7.89 6.60
CA LEU A 231 13.20 8.04 5.89
C LEU A 231 13.88 9.31 6.41
N PHE A 232 15.01 9.15 7.10
CA PHE A 232 15.82 10.27 7.55
C PHE A 232 16.61 10.88 6.39
N GLU A 233 16.92 12.18 6.46
CA GLU A 233 17.63 12.89 5.39
C GLU A 233 19.02 12.30 5.09
N ASP A 234 19.77 11.89 6.11
CA ASP A 234 21.09 11.26 5.91
C ASP A 234 20.97 9.90 5.21
N ASP A 235 19.97 9.10 5.57
CA ASP A 235 19.69 7.82 4.91
C ASP A 235 19.24 8.04 3.45
N LYS A 236 18.45 9.08 3.19
CA LYS A 236 18.04 9.48 1.84
C LYS A 236 19.24 9.90 0.99
N ALA A 237 20.11 10.76 1.53
CA ALA A 237 21.32 11.21 0.82
C ALA A 237 22.24 10.03 0.49
N LEU A 238 22.41 9.09 1.42
CA LEU A 238 23.14 7.85 1.15
C LEU A 238 22.50 7.03 0.03
N MET A 239 21.17 6.86 0.06
CA MET A 239 20.43 6.11 -0.95
C MET A 239 20.52 6.77 -2.33
N GLU A 240 20.47 8.09 -2.43
CA GLU A 240 20.61 8.83 -3.70
C GLU A 240 22.01 8.66 -4.32
N ILE A 241 23.05 8.49 -3.50
CA ILE A 241 24.40 8.19 -3.99
C ILE A 241 24.52 6.73 -4.44
N GLN A 242 23.93 5.78 -3.71
CA GLN A 242 24.16 4.35 -3.93
C GLN A 242 23.21 3.68 -4.91
N PHE A 243 22.06 4.27 -5.22
CA PHE A 243 21.05 3.67 -6.11
C PHE A 243 21.01 4.31 -7.49
#